data_AF-A0A2W0EU34-F1
#
_entry.id   AF-A0A2W0EU34-F1
#
_cell.length_a   1.000
_cell.length_b   1.000
_cell.length_c   1.000
_cell.angle_alpha   90.00
_cell.angle_beta   90.00
_cell.angle_gamma   90.00
#
_symmetry.space_group_name_H-M   'P 1'
#
loop_
_entity.id
_entity.type
_entity.pdbx_description
1 polymer ?
#
loop_
_entity_poly.entity_id
_entity_poly.type
_entity_poly.pdbx_seq_one_letter_code
_entity_poly.pdbx_strand_id
1 'polypeptide(L)'
;MNTSRSTFVLSFIAWLPLMASAAIPPATQDFVLDNGLKVVVREDHRSPIVTAQLWIKVGSSYEPPGQSGLSHALEHMVYKGSSKACAGEFSAILEKLGASENAVTGTDFTVYHQTLSSGRAGVAFEILADLMSTAKLDAQDFTPELKVIQEERRMHVDDEITVLAHERLNSIAHPASGYRTPTIGWMHDLQRM
;
A
#
# COMPACT_ATOMS: atom_id res chain seq x y z
N MET A 1 -72.10 44.69 9.49
CA MET A 1 -70.63 44.76 9.40
C MET A 1 -70.06 43.70 10.34
N ASN A 2 -69.64 42.58 9.77
CA ASN A 2 -69.31 41.34 10.46
C ASN A 2 -67.78 41.22 10.55
N THR A 3 -67.21 41.19 11.76
CA THR A 3 -65.76 41.14 11.99
C THR A 3 -65.30 39.68 12.08
N SER A 4 -64.66 39.20 11.01
CA SER A 4 -64.07 37.87 10.93
C SER A 4 -62.80 37.78 11.80
N ARG A 5 -62.78 36.83 12.75
CA ARG A 5 -61.60 36.46 13.55
C ARG A 5 -60.77 35.46 12.75
N SER A 6 -59.53 35.83 12.43
CA SER A 6 -58.54 34.93 11.82
C SER A 6 -57.84 34.12 12.90
N THR A 7 -58.10 32.82 12.96
CA THR A 7 -57.36 31.84 13.77
C THR A 7 -56.17 31.32 12.96
N PHE A 8 -54.96 31.73 13.34
CA PHE A 8 -53.72 31.12 12.85
C PHE A 8 -53.52 29.76 13.53
N VAL A 9 -53.57 28.68 12.75
CA VAL A 9 -53.17 27.33 13.18
C VAL A 9 -51.67 27.19 12.90
N LEU A 10 -50.86 27.24 13.96
CA LEU A 10 -49.44 26.90 13.92
C LEU A 10 -49.29 25.37 13.81
N SER A 11 -49.05 24.87 12.60
CA SER A 11 -48.63 23.49 12.38
C SER A 11 -47.20 23.29 12.89
N PHE A 12 -47.07 22.65 14.05
CA PHE A 12 -45.80 22.12 14.55
C PHE A 12 -45.38 20.94 13.66
N ILE A 13 -44.46 21.18 12.72
CA ILE A 13 -43.74 20.10 12.04
C ILE A 13 -42.74 19.56 13.07
N ALA A 14 -43.07 18.41 13.67
CA ALA A 14 -42.15 17.68 14.52
C ALA A 14 -40.99 17.15 13.65
N TRP A 15 -39.85 17.84 13.71
CA TRP A 15 -38.57 17.30 13.26
C TRP A 15 -38.20 16.12 14.18
N LEU A 16 -38.61 14.92 13.79
CA LEU A 16 -38.00 13.70 14.33
C LEU A 16 -36.55 13.68 13.82
N PRO A 17 -35.53 13.73 14.70
CA PRO A 17 -34.17 13.53 14.27
C PRO A 17 -34.09 12.13 13.67
N LEU A 18 -33.72 12.06 12.39
CA LEU A 18 -33.37 10.82 11.73
C LEU A 18 -32.13 10.29 12.46
N MET A 19 -32.33 9.47 13.49
CA MET A 19 -31.25 8.79 14.18
C MET A 19 -30.68 7.80 13.17
N ALA A 20 -29.64 8.22 12.45
CA ALA A 20 -28.84 7.32 11.65
C ALA A 20 -28.27 6.27 12.61
N SER A 21 -28.79 5.04 12.51
CA SER A 21 -28.20 3.89 13.19
C SER A 21 -26.78 3.76 12.65
N ALA A 22 -25.79 4.12 13.47
CA ALA A 22 -24.40 3.82 13.17
C ALA A 22 -24.30 2.29 13.14
N ALA A 23 -24.19 1.71 11.95
CA ALA A 23 -23.98 0.29 11.78
C ALA A 23 -22.75 -0.11 12.62
N ILE A 24 -22.90 -1.15 13.43
CA ILE A 24 -21.80 -1.72 14.23
C ILE A 24 -20.68 -2.04 13.23
N PRO A 25 -19.45 -1.50 13.43
CA PRO A 25 -18.36 -1.79 12.53
C PRO A 25 -18.17 -3.31 12.46
N PRO A 26 -18.00 -3.87 11.26
CA PRO A 26 -17.91 -5.31 11.09
C PRO A 26 -16.75 -5.86 11.92
N ALA A 27 -17.00 -6.98 12.61
CA ALA A 27 -16.01 -7.62 13.45
C ALA A 27 -14.80 -8.04 12.60
N THR A 28 -13.61 -7.64 13.03
CA THR A 28 -12.35 -8.10 12.41
C THR A 28 -12.02 -9.47 12.98
N GLN A 29 -11.72 -10.41 12.09
CA GLN A 29 -11.30 -11.77 12.44
C GLN A 29 -9.83 -11.94 12.10
N ASP A 30 -9.09 -12.68 12.92
CA ASP A 30 -7.70 -13.05 12.62
C ASP A 30 -7.42 -14.51 12.96
N PHE A 31 -6.53 -15.12 12.16
CA PHE A 31 -6.05 -16.48 12.35
C PHE A 31 -4.63 -16.62 11.79
N VAL A 32 -3.98 -17.75 12.07
CA VAL A 32 -2.61 -18.04 11.62
C VAL A 32 -2.64 -19.33 10.82
N LEU A 33 -2.04 -19.31 9.62
CA LEU A 33 -1.88 -20.49 8.78
C LEU A 33 -0.77 -21.40 9.32
N ASP A 34 -0.72 -22.66 8.86
CA ASP A 34 0.28 -23.65 9.29
C ASP A 34 1.73 -23.21 9.03
N ASN A 35 1.95 -22.35 8.03
CA ASN A 35 3.26 -21.76 7.72
C ASN A 35 3.62 -20.53 8.57
N GLY A 36 2.79 -20.17 9.55
CA GLY A 36 2.99 -19.02 10.45
C GLY A 36 2.49 -17.69 9.90
N LEU A 37 1.95 -17.63 8.69
CA LEU A 37 1.40 -16.39 8.13
C LEU A 37 0.13 -15.98 8.89
N LYS A 38 0.14 -14.78 9.48
CA LYS A 38 -1.04 -14.19 10.10
C LYS A 38 -1.96 -13.61 9.03
N VAL A 39 -3.24 -14.00 9.07
CA VAL A 39 -4.30 -13.49 8.20
C VAL A 39 -5.27 -12.67 9.03
N VAL A 40 -5.60 -11.47 8.55
CA VAL A 40 -6.59 -10.59 9.18
C VAL A 40 -7.66 -10.27 8.13
N VAL A 41 -8.92 -10.55 8.47
CA VAL A 41 -10.06 -10.35 7.57
C VAL A 41 -11.04 -9.39 8.23
N ARG A 42 -11.45 -8.38 7.46
CA ARG A 42 -12.52 -7.47 7.83
C ARG A 42 -13.55 -7.45 6.70
N GLU A 43 -14.70 -8.01 6.96
CA GLU A 43 -15.78 -8.10 5.97
C GLU A 43 -16.56 -6.79 5.93
N ASP A 44 -16.71 -6.19 4.74
CA ASP A 44 -17.52 -5.00 4.55
C ASP A 44 -18.27 -5.12 3.22
N HIS A 45 -19.58 -5.34 3.30
CA HIS A 45 -20.42 -5.60 2.13
C HIS A 45 -21.04 -4.34 1.51
N ARG A 46 -20.58 -3.14 1.89
CA ARG A 46 -21.09 -1.87 1.31
C ARG A 46 -20.78 -1.71 -0.18
N SER A 47 -19.78 -2.41 -0.70
CA SER A 47 -19.39 -2.44 -2.12
C SER A 47 -18.90 -3.83 -2.50
N PRO A 48 -19.16 -4.33 -3.73
CA PRO A 48 -18.74 -5.66 -4.18
C PRO A 48 -17.25 -5.70 -4.58
N ILE A 49 -16.37 -5.10 -3.76
CA ILE A 49 -14.92 -5.06 -3.95
C ILE A 49 -14.20 -5.76 -2.79
N VAL A 50 -12.94 -6.10 -3.02
CA VAL A 50 -12.02 -6.64 -2.03
C VAL A 50 -10.66 -5.96 -2.21
N THR A 51 -10.01 -5.62 -1.10
CA THR A 51 -8.60 -5.20 -1.10
C THR A 51 -7.80 -6.28 -0.39
N ALA A 52 -7.01 -7.02 -1.15
CA ALA A 52 -6.03 -7.95 -0.61
C ALA A 52 -4.73 -7.20 -0.36
N GLN A 53 -4.10 -7.43 0.80
CA GLN A 53 -2.84 -6.80 1.16
C GLN A 53 -1.91 -7.85 1.74
N LEU A 54 -0.64 -7.78 1.37
CA LEU A 54 0.42 -8.55 1.97
C LEU A 54 1.40 -7.58 2.64
N TRP A 55 1.52 -7.70 3.95
CA TRP A 55 2.40 -6.87 4.77
C TRP A 55 3.63 -7.67 5.20
N ILE A 56 4.80 -7.20 4.82
CA ILE A 56 6.09 -7.73 5.23
C ILE A 56 6.65 -6.80 6.30
N LYS A 57 7.01 -7.35 7.46
CA LYS A 57 7.57 -6.58 8.59
C LYS A 57 9.08 -6.35 8.43
N VAL A 58 9.47 -5.84 7.26
CA VAL A 58 10.83 -5.45 6.89
C VAL A 58 10.70 -4.21 6.02
N GLY A 59 11.54 -3.22 6.27
CA GLY A 59 11.65 -1.99 5.49
C GLY A 59 13.07 -1.44 5.61
N SER A 60 13.27 -0.17 5.24
CA SER A 60 14.61 0.42 5.16
C SER A 60 15.38 0.49 6.49
N SER A 61 14.71 0.44 7.65
CA SER A 61 15.38 0.44 8.95
C SER A 61 16.17 -0.84 9.25
N TYR A 62 15.88 -1.93 8.52
CA TYR A 62 16.53 -3.23 8.67
C TYR A 62 17.73 -3.41 7.75
N GLU A 63 18.01 -2.44 6.87
CA GLU A 63 19.05 -2.54 5.86
C GLU A 63 20.45 -2.33 6.48
N PRO A 64 21.43 -3.16 6.09
CA PRO A 64 22.79 -2.99 6.57
C PRO A 64 23.43 -1.71 5.97
N PRO A 65 24.38 -1.07 6.69
CA PRO A 65 25.10 0.08 6.16
C PRO A 65 25.76 -0.22 4.81
N GLY A 66 25.60 0.70 3.86
CA GLY A 66 26.16 0.58 2.51
C GLY A 66 25.31 -0.21 1.52
N GLN A 67 24.12 -0.68 1.93
CA GLN A 67 23.14 -1.37 1.08
C GLN A 67 21.75 -0.72 1.18
N SER A 68 21.70 0.61 1.32
CA SER A 68 20.42 1.30 1.45
C SER A 68 19.60 1.24 0.16
N GLY A 69 18.27 1.16 0.31
CA GLY A 69 17.32 1.06 -0.78
C GLY A 69 17.03 -0.37 -1.24
N LEU A 70 17.59 -1.39 -0.55
CA LEU A 70 17.41 -2.79 -0.93
C LEU A 70 15.96 -3.28 -0.84
N SER A 71 15.23 -2.85 0.19
CA SER A 71 13.82 -3.21 0.40
C SER A 71 12.95 -2.61 -0.71
N HIS A 72 13.21 -1.36 -1.06
CA HIS A 72 12.53 -0.67 -2.16
C HIS A 72 12.90 -1.29 -3.52
N ALA A 73 14.16 -1.63 -3.74
CA ALA A 73 14.57 -2.35 -4.94
C ALA A 73 13.90 -3.73 -5.05
N LEU A 74 13.77 -4.46 -3.95
CA LEU A 74 13.04 -5.74 -3.92
C LEU A 74 11.55 -5.55 -4.24
N GLU A 75 10.94 -4.47 -3.77
CA GLU A 75 9.56 -4.09 -4.13
C GLU A 75 9.36 -4.03 -5.65
N HIS A 76 10.28 -3.39 -6.38
CA HIS A 76 10.23 -3.35 -7.85
C HIS A 76 10.49 -4.74 -8.46
N MET A 77 11.45 -5.48 -7.89
CA MET A 77 11.96 -6.70 -8.51
C MET A 77 11.02 -7.90 -8.40
N VAL A 78 10.16 -7.98 -7.37
CA VAL A 78 9.23 -9.12 -7.26
C VAL A 78 8.25 -9.19 -8.44
N TYR A 79 7.98 -8.08 -9.12
CA TYR A 79 7.13 -8.01 -10.32
C TYR A 79 7.85 -8.33 -11.64
N LYS A 80 9.17 -8.56 -11.62
CA LYS A 80 9.97 -8.91 -12.82
C LYS A 80 9.88 -10.38 -13.21
N GLY A 81 9.03 -11.15 -12.55
CA GLY A 81 8.67 -12.50 -12.97
C GLY A 81 8.81 -13.51 -11.84
N SER A 82 8.08 -14.61 -12.01
CA SER A 82 7.92 -15.66 -11.03
C SER A 82 7.82 -17.03 -11.70
N SER A 83 7.44 -18.05 -10.95
CA SER A 83 7.16 -19.38 -11.50
C SER A 83 5.90 -19.42 -12.37
N LYS A 84 4.90 -18.57 -12.10
CA LYS A 84 3.60 -18.58 -12.79
C LYS A 84 3.43 -17.52 -13.86
N ALA A 85 4.25 -16.46 -13.83
CA ALA A 85 4.11 -15.33 -14.74
C ALA A 85 5.47 -14.72 -15.12
N CYS A 86 5.58 -14.27 -16.37
CA CYS A 86 6.70 -13.45 -16.84
C CYS A 86 6.56 -12.00 -16.35
N ALA A 87 7.63 -11.21 -16.48
CA ALA A 87 7.61 -9.78 -16.17
C ALA A 87 6.41 -9.07 -16.83
N GLY A 88 5.67 -8.31 -16.04
CA GLY A 88 4.51 -7.51 -16.50
C GLY A 88 3.21 -8.30 -16.75
N GLU A 89 3.24 -9.64 -16.77
CA GLU A 89 2.02 -10.43 -16.99
C GLU A 89 1.02 -10.30 -15.83
N PHE A 90 1.48 -10.22 -14.58
CA PHE A 90 0.60 -9.97 -13.45
C PHE A 90 -0.12 -8.62 -13.55
N SER A 91 0.61 -7.54 -13.87
CA SER A 91 -0.01 -6.23 -14.05
C SER A 91 -1.01 -6.25 -15.21
N ALA A 92 -0.71 -6.93 -16.33
CA ALA A 92 -1.64 -7.09 -17.44
C ALA A 92 -2.91 -7.90 -17.06
N ILE A 93 -2.76 -8.96 -16.24
CA ILE A 93 -3.90 -9.71 -15.70
C ILE A 93 -4.75 -8.80 -14.82
N LEU A 94 -4.14 -8.08 -13.87
CA LEU A 94 -4.83 -7.18 -12.94
C LEU A 94 -5.56 -6.06 -13.69
N GLU A 95 -4.92 -5.44 -14.68
CA GLU A 95 -5.51 -4.41 -15.54
C GLU A 95 -6.72 -4.94 -16.31
N LYS A 96 -6.60 -6.11 -16.96
CA LYS A 96 -7.72 -6.76 -17.65
C LYS A 96 -8.89 -7.08 -16.71
N LEU A 97 -8.59 -7.30 -15.43
CA LEU A 97 -9.59 -7.54 -14.41
C LEU A 97 -10.17 -6.26 -13.80
N GLY A 98 -9.75 -5.07 -14.26
CA GLY A 98 -10.16 -3.78 -13.72
C GLY A 98 -9.67 -3.56 -12.29
N ALA A 99 -8.55 -4.17 -11.92
CA ALA A 99 -7.96 -4.04 -10.61
C ALA A 99 -7.16 -2.72 -10.50
N SER A 100 -7.08 -2.20 -9.28
CA SER A 100 -6.05 -1.23 -8.90
C SER A 100 -5.02 -1.95 -8.04
N GLU A 101 -3.74 -1.77 -8.34
CA GLU A 101 -2.65 -2.40 -7.61
C GLU A 101 -1.53 -1.41 -7.37
N ASN A 102 -0.82 -1.58 -6.26
CA ASN A 102 0.38 -0.82 -5.95
C ASN A 102 1.17 -1.52 -4.83
N ALA A 103 2.39 -1.05 -4.61
CA ALA A 103 3.21 -1.41 -3.47
C ALA A 103 3.79 -0.16 -2.81
N VAL A 104 4.20 -0.29 -1.55
CA VAL A 104 4.86 0.77 -0.79
C VAL A 104 5.85 0.15 0.17
N THR A 105 7.10 0.59 0.10
CA THR A 105 8.11 0.38 1.13
C THR A 105 8.16 1.58 2.06
N GLY A 106 8.05 1.31 3.35
CA GLY A 106 8.26 2.25 4.44
C GLY A 106 9.52 1.93 5.23
N THR A 107 9.71 2.63 6.33
CA THR A 107 10.86 2.40 7.22
C THR A 107 10.83 1.01 7.87
N ASP A 108 9.65 0.51 8.24
CA ASP A 108 9.51 -0.74 9.01
C ASP A 108 8.68 -1.82 8.31
N PHE A 109 8.23 -1.57 7.08
CA PHE A 109 7.38 -2.48 6.34
C PHE A 109 7.53 -2.31 4.83
N THR A 110 7.14 -3.36 4.10
CA THR A 110 6.78 -3.29 2.68
C THR A 110 5.39 -3.89 2.53
N VAL A 111 4.50 -3.21 1.81
CA VAL A 111 3.14 -3.69 1.55
C VAL A 111 2.88 -3.76 0.06
N TYR A 112 2.31 -4.90 -0.38
CA TYR A 112 1.76 -5.07 -1.72
C TYR A 112 0.25 -5.17 -1.60
N HIS A 113 -0.49 -4.41 -2.39
CA HIS A 113 -1.95 -4.41 -2.30
C HIS A 113 -2.63 -4.37 -3.66
N GLN A 114 -3.77 -5.05 -3.72
CA GLN A 114 -4.57 -5.20 -4.92
C GLN A 114 -6.04 -5.05 -4.55
N THR A 115 -6.74 -4.13 -5.21
CA THR A 115 -8.17 -3.92 -5.08
C THR A 115 -8.87 -4.40 -6.34
N LEU A 116 -9.79 -5.36 -6.17
CA LEU A 116 -10.52 -6.03 -7.25
C LEU A 116 -12.01 -6.13 -6.92
N SER A 117 -12.81 -6.60 -7.87
CA SER A 117 -14.14 -7.13 -7.55
C SER A 117 -14.05 -8.32 -6.58
N SER A 118 -14.93 -8.35 -5.59
CA SER A 118 -14.97 -9.38 -4.53
C SER A 118 -14.99 -10.83 -5.05
N GLY A 119 -15.64 -11.08 -6.18
CA GLY A 119 -15.66 -12.41 -6.83
C GLY A 119 -14.31 -12.87 -7.40
N ARG A 120 -13.26 -12.03 -7.34
CA ARG A 120 -11.91 -12.29 -7.83
C ARG A 120 -10.85 -12.32 -6.73
N ALA A 121 -11.26 -12.36 -5.45
CA ALA A 121 -10.33 -12.40 -4.32
C ALA A 121 -9.25 -13.49 -4.44
N GLY A 122 -9.63 -14.68 -4.95
CA GLY A 122 -8.70 -15.78 -5.16
C GLY A 122 -7.56 -15.45 -6.13
N VAL A 123 -7.80 -14.63 -7.16
CA VAL A 123 -6.74 -14.17 -8.08
C VAL A 123 -5.73 -13.29 -7.33
N ALA A 124 -6.22 -12.39 -6.46
CA ALA A 124 -5.34 -11.53 -5.67
C ALA A 124 -4.41 -12.35 -4.78
N PHE A 125 -4.99 -13.32 -4.05
CA PHE A 125 -4.23 -14.19 -3.16
C PHE A 125 -3.21 -15.04 -3.91
N GLU A 126 -3.57 -15.57 -5.08
CA GLU A 126 -2.68 -16.38 -5.90
C GLU A 126 -1.47 -15.58 -6.40
N ILE A 127 -1.70 -14.33 -6.85
CA ILE A 127 -0.62 -13.43 -7.29
C ILE A 127 0.28 -13.08 -6.11
N LEU A 128 -0.29 -12.60 -5.00
CA LEU A 128 0.50 -12.22 -3.82
C LEU A 128 1.30 -13.42 -3.26
N ALA A 129 0.74 -14.63 -3.26
CA ALA A 129 1.44 -15.82 -2.83
C ALA A 129 2.60 -16.19 -3.78
N ASP A 130 2.41 -16.07 -5.10
CA ASP A 130 3.45 -16.40 -6.07
C ASP A 130 4.61 -15.40 -6.08
N LEU A 131 4.29 -14.09 -6.00
CA LEU A 131 5.30 -13.03 -5.85
C LEU A 131 6.25 -13.29 -4.68
N MET A 132 5.73 -13.82 -3.56
CA MET A 132 6.55 -14.09 -2.38
C MET A 132 7.32 -15.39 -2.39
N SER A 133 6.81 -16.39 -3.09
CA SER A 133 7.37 -17.73 -3.01
C SER A 133 8.31 -18.06 -4.15
N THR A 134 8.17 -17.40 -5.31
CA THR A 134 8.86 -17.83 -6.53
C THR A 134 9.41 -16.70 -7.41
N ALA A 135 9.52 -15.46 -6.91
CA ALA A 135 10.15 -14.37 -7.64
C ALA A 135 11.57 -14.76 -8.12
N LYS A 136 11.86 -14.51 -9.41
CA LYS A 136 13.11 -14.96 -10.05
C LYS A 136 14.33 -14.08 -9.75
N LEU A 137 14.11 -12.78 -9.50
CA LEU A 137 15.14 -11.79 -9.14
C LEU A 137 16.39 -11.84 -10.04
N ASP A 138 16.18 -11.79 -11.36
CA ASP A 138 17.25 -11.89 -12.34
C ASP A 138 18.06 -10.58 -12.48
N ALA A 139 19.40 -10.69 -12.53
CA ALA A 139 20.29 -9.53 -12.65
C ALA A 139 20.09 -8.71 -13.94
N GLN A 140 19.61 -9.37 -15.00
CA GLN A 140 19.32 -8.74 -16.29
C GLN A 140 18.14 -7.74 -16.18
N ASP A 141 17.15 -8.05 -15.35
CA ASP A 141 16.02 -7.17 -15.06
C ASP A 141 16.38 -6.13 -13.99
N PHE A 142 17.26 -6.48 -13.06
CA PHE A 142 17.66 -5.58 -11.98
C PHE A 142 18.44 -4.36 -12.47
N THR A 143 19.37 -4.54 -13.41
CA THR A 143 20.22 -3.45 -13.92
C THR A 143 19.43 -2.27 -14.52
N PRO A 144 18.45 -2.47 -15.43
CA PRO A 144 17.63 -1.37 -15.91
C PRO A 144 16.70 -0.82 -14.83
N GLU A 145 16.16 -1.68 -13.94
CA GLU A 145 15.26 -1.24 -12.87
C GLU A 145 15.96 -0.33 -11.86
N LEU A 146 17.21 -0.61 -11.54
CA LEU A 146 18.03 0.23 -10.66
C LEU A 146 18.19 1.65 -11.24
N LYS A 147 18.22 1.82 -12.57
CA LYS A 147 18.21 3.14 -13.20
C LYS A 147 16.86 3.84 -13.01
N VAL A 148 15.76 3.11 -13.10
CA VAL A 148 14.41 3.65 -12.82
C VAL A 148 14.34 4.15 -11.38
N ILE A 149 14.82 3.36 -10.41
CA ILE A 149 14.87 3.73 -8.99
C ILE A 149 15.77 4.97 -8.77
N GLN A 150 16.90 5.07 -9.48
CA GLN A 150 17.74 6.26 -9.43
C GLN A 150 17.01 7.51 -9.96
N GLU A 151 16.25 7.41 -11.06
CA GLU A 151 15.42 8.53 -11.54
C GLU A 151 14.28 8.86 -10.58
N GLU A 152 13.65 7.85 -10.00
CA GLU A 152 12.62 8.06 -8.98
C GLU A 152 13.17 8.81 -7.77
N ARG A 153 14.38 8.48 -7.33
CA ARG A 153 15.08 9.23 -6.27
C ARG A 153 15.29 10.68 -6.68
N ARG A 154 15.73 10.93 -7.92
CA ARG A 154 15.93 12.31 -8.39
C ARG A 154 14.62 13.09 -8.34
N MET A 155 13.56 12.53 -8.92
CA MET A 155 12.26 13.18 -9.01
C MET A 155 11.57 13.40 -7.65
N HIS A 156 11.60 12.42 -6.75
CA HIS A 156 10.82 12.46 -5.52
C HIS A 156 11.60 12.89 -4.27
N VAL A 157 12.94 12.93 -4.35
CA VAL A 157 13.79 13.29 -3.20
C VAL A 157 14.76 14.41 -3.57
N ASP A 158 15.62 14.21 -4.56
CA ASP A 158 16.73 15.14 -4.79
C ASP A 158 16.24 16.49 -5.35
N ASP A 159 15.19 16.49 -6.18
CA ASP A 159 14.57 17.70 -6.75
C ASP A 159 13.47 18.29 -5.84
N GLU A 160 13.06 17.60 -4.77
CA GLU A 160 12.01 18.00 -3.83
C GLU A 160 12.59 18.53 -2.51
N ILE A 161 12.75 19.85 -2.41
CA ILE A 161 13.48 20.51 -1.30
C ILE A 161 12.98 20.13 0.10
N THR A 162 11.67 19.96 0.27
CA THR A 162 11.08 19.60 1.56
C THR A 162 11.43 18.16 1.95
N VAL A 163 11.42 17.25 0.98
CA VAL A 163 11.78 15.84 1.18
C VAL A 163 13.28 15.72 1.47
N LEU A 164 14.11 16.43 0.69
CA LEU A 164 15.56 16.48 0.93
C LEU A 164 15.90 17.03 2.32
N ALA A 165 15.25 18.11 2.75
CA ALA A 165 15.44 18.67 4.09
C ALA A 165 15.08 17.65 5.18
N HIS A 166 13.99 16.90 4.99
CA HIS A 166 13.56 15.85 5.91
C HIS A 166 14.55 14.66 5.94
N GLU A 167 15.06 14.22 4.79
CA GLU A 167 16.11 13.19 4.70
C GLU A 167 17.35 13.61 5.50
N ARG A 168 17.82 14.85 5.32
CA ARG A 168 18.97 15.38 6.06
C ARG A 168 18.70 15.46 7.56
N LEU A 169 17.52 15.94 7.96
CA LEU A 169 17.13 16.01 9.36
C LEU A 169 17.15 14.63 10.02
N ASN A 170 16.51 13.63 9.41
CA ASN A 170 16.47 12.26 9.94
C ASN A 170 17.88 11.66 10.06
N SER A 171 18.75 11.95 9.08
CA SER A 171 20.13 11.47 9.11
C SER A 171 20.95 12.00 10.29
N ILE A 172 20.64 13.22 10.76
CA ILE A 172 21.28 13.87 11.91
C ILE A 172 20.62 13.43 13.22
N ALA A 173 19.28 13.34 13.23
CA ALA A 173 18.50 12.98 14.41
C ALA A 173 18.74 11.53 14.88
N HIS A 174 19.10 10.63 13.96
CA HIS A 174 19.25 9.19 14.21
C HIS A 174 20.66 8.67 13.95
N PRO A 175 21.71 9.10 14.68
CA PRO A 175 23.11 8.85 14.30
C PRO A 175 23.49 7.37 14.16
N ALA A 176 22.87 6.48 14.94
CA ALA A 176 23.19 5.05 14.99
C ALA A 176 21.99 4.12 14.68
N SER A 177 20.79 4.67 14.44
CA SER A 177 19.60 3.88 14.12
C SER A 177 19.43 3.77 12.60
N GLY A 178 18.88 2.65 12.11
CA GLY A 178 18.50 2.48 10.70
C GLY A 178 17.48 3.52 10.20
N TYR A 179 16.79 4.23 11.11
CA TYR A 179 15.85 5.31 10.77
C TYR A 179 16.52 6.53 10.13
N ARG A 180 17.85 6.59 10.13
CA ARG A 180 18.62 7.58 9.36
C ARG A 180 18.61 7.33 7.85
N THR A 181 18.27 6.10 7.44
CA THR A 181 18.41 5.63 6.07
C THR A 181 17.17 6.03 5.27
N PRO A 182 17.32 6.77 4.16
CA PRO A 182 16.19 7.06 3.30
C PRO A 182 15.67 5.77 2.67
N THR A 183 14.35 5.62 2.61
CA THR A 183 13.73 4.38 2.13
C THR A 183 14.08 4.03 0.69
N ILE A 184 14.18 5.04 -0.18
CA ILE A 184 14.61 4.87 -1.56
C ILE A 184 16.11 4.54 -1.69
N GLY A 185 16.88 4.64 -0.61
CA GLY A 185 18.33 4.43 -0.58
C GLY A 185 19.13 5.69 -0.91
N TRP A 186 20.36 5.76 -0.42
CA TRP A 186 21.31 6.81 -0.78
C TRP A 186 21.74 6.64 -2.24
N MET A 187 21.82 7.73 -3.02
CA MET A 187 22.23 7.67 -4.43
C MET A 187 23.55 6.90 -4.64
N HIS A 188 24.52 7.05 -3.73
CA HIS A 188 25.81 6.37 -3.83
C HIS A 188 25.75 4.88 -3.49
N ASP A 189 24.76 4.42 -2.73
CA ASP A 189 24.50 2.99 -2.51
C ASP A 189 23.79 2.41 -3.74
N LEU A 190 22.78 3.11 -4.27
CA LEU A 190 22.07 2.73 -5.50
C LEU A 190 22.99 2.62 -6.72
N GLN A 191 24.08 3.40 -6.77
CA GLN A 191 25.06 3.33 -7.87
C GLN A 191 26.03 2.15 -7.75
N ARG A 192 26.15 1.54 -6.57
CA ARG A 192 27.05 0.41 -6.29
C ARG A 192 26.34 -0.93 -6.20
N MET A 193 25.01 -0.91 -6.11
CA MET A 193 24.16 -2.10 -5.98
C MET A 193 24.21 -2.96 -7.24
#